data_AF-A0A5C2S0B2-F1
#
_entry.id   AF-A0A5C2S0B2-F1
#
_cell.length_a   1.000
_cell.length_b   1.000
_cell.length_c   1.000
_cell.angle_alpha   90.00
_cell.angle_beta   90.00
_cell.angle_gamma   90.00
#
_symmetry.space_group_name_H-M   'P 1'
#
loop_
_entity.id
_entity.type
_entity.pdbx_description
1 polymer ?
#
loop_
_entity_poly.entity_id
_entity_poly.type
_entity_poly.pdbx_seq_one_letter_code
_entity_poly.pdbx_strand_id
1 'polypeptide(L)' 'MCQRIAEGTRWSKCGHFQRHLVVAIMDCNSHKCERSYLHPKGCRDAACIKNFGPDIQKDIDTVKDDCFQCRAAAARRVPT' A
#
# COMPACT_ATOMS: atom_id res chain seq x y z
N MET A 1 8.52 -10.73 0.96
CA MET A 1 9.07 -9.37 0.75
C MET A 1 8.52 -8.46 1.84
N CYS A 2 9.31 -7.52 2.34
CA CYS A 2 8.85 -6.61 3.39
C CYS A 2 7.64 -5.80 2.91
N GLN A 3 6.73 -5.48 3.82
CA GLN A 3 5.50 -4.75 3.49
C GLN A 3 5.47 -3.42 4.22
N ARG A 4 4.92 -2.38 3.59
CA ARG A 4 4.73 -1.08 4.24
C ARG A 4 3.36 -1.07 4.91
N ILE A 5 3.28 -0.53 6.13
CA ILE A 5 2.00 -0.26 6.79
C ILE A 5 1.60 1.16 6.40
N ALA A 6 0.54 1.26 5.62
CA ALA A 6 -0.01 2.50 5.12
C ALA A 6 -1.25 2.87 5.93
N GLU A 7 -1.26 4.06 6.51
CA GLU A 7 -2.44 4.63 7.15
C GLU A 7 -3.25 5.45 6.15
N GLY A 8 -4.57 5.40 6.27
CA GLY A 8 -5.46 6.10 5.35
C GLY A 8 -6.94 5.99 5.68
N THR A 9 -7.74 6.62 4.82
CA THR A 9 -9.19 6.63 4.90
C THR A 9 -9.80 5.56 4.00
N ARG A 10 -10.74 4.76 4.52
CA ARG A 10 -11.57 3.86 3.71
C ARG A 10 -12.87 4.53 3.31
N TRP A 11 -13.16 4.56 2.01
CA TRP A 11 -14.41 5.09 1.45
C TRP A 11 -15.41 3.95 1.29
N SER A 12 -16.37 3.81 2.20
CA SER A 12 -17.16 2.59 2.32
C SER A 12 -18.12 2.36 1.16
N LYS A 13 -18.50 3.40 0.40
CA LYS A 13 -19.44 3.26 -0.72
C LYS A 13 -18.78 2.63 -1.95
N CYS A 14 -17.50 2.91 -2.19
CA CYS A 14 -16.73 2.37 -3.32
C CYS A 14 -15.64 1.37 -2.92
N GLY A 15 -15.39 1.18 -1.62
CA GLY A 15 -14.39 0.26 -1.08
C GLY A 15 -12.94 0.74 -1.19
N HIS A 16 -12.69 1.89 -1.82
CA HIS A 16 -11.34 2.40 -2.03
C HIS A 16 -10.67 2.87 -0.74
N PHE A 17 -9.38 2.53 -0.63
CA PHE A 17 -8.49 3.01 0.42
C PHE A 17 -7.66 4.19 -0.09
N GLN A 18 -7.78 5.35 0.56
CA GLN A 18 -6.97 6.52 0.27
C GLN A 18 -5.80 6.60 1.24
N ARG A 19 -4.59 6.30 0.74
CA ARG A 19 -3.37 6.37 1.53
C ARG A 19 -3.02 7.81 1.91
N HIS A 20 -2.76 8.05 3.19
CA HIS A 20 -2.23 9.31 3.71
C HIS A 20 -0.70 9.24 3.84
N LEU A 21 -0.21 8.28 4.62
CA LEU A 21 1.23 8.09 4.84
C LEU A 21 1.60 6.62 5.11
N VAL A 22 2.89 6.33 5.04
CA VAL A 22 3.46 5.05 5.48
C VAL A 22 4.06 5.26 6.87
N VAL A 23 3.59 4.50 7.86
CA VAL A 23 4.01 4.65 9.27
C VAL A 23 5.04 3.64 9.72
N ALA A 24 5.12 2.49 9.04
CA ALA A 24 6.04 1.43 9.40
C ALA A 24 6.36 0.53 8.22
N ILE A 25 7.41 -0.26 8.37
CA ILE A 25 7.77 -1.36 7.47
C ILE A 25 7.76 -2.64 8.31
N MET A 26 6.96 -3.61 7.88
CA MET A 26 6.95 -4.96 8.43
C MET A 26 8.01 -5.80 7.72
N ASP A 27 8.96 -6.30 8.50
CA ASP A 27 10.00 -7.19 8.00
C ASP A 27 9.42 -8.53 7.56
N CYS A 28 9.90 -9.10 6.45
CA CYS A 28 9.46 -10.41 5.98
C CYS A 28 10.36 -11.58 6.43
N ASN A 29 11.38 -11.32 7.23
CA ASN A 29 12.36 -12.27 7.75
C ASN A 29 12.94 -13.18 6.66
N SER A 30 13.34 -12.62 5.52
CA SER A 30 13.84 -13.38 4.39
C SER A 30 15.25 -12.95 4.00
N HIS A 31 16.18 -13.91 3.97
CA HIS A 31 17.54 -13.70 3.47
C HIS A 31 17.59 -13.30 1.98
N LYS A 32 16.52 -13.55 1.22
CA LYS A 32 16.43 -13.16 -0.20
C LYS A 32 15.85 -11.77 -0.42
N CYS A 33 15.50 -11.02 0.63
CA CYS A 33 14.94 -9.67 0.49
C CYS A 33 15.94 -8.64 0.99
N GLU A 34 16.43 -7.75 0.13
CA GLU A 34 17.47 -6.76 0.48
C GLU A 34 17.04 -5.78 1.58
N ARG A 35 15.72 -5.68 1.80
CA ARG A 35 15.10 -4.82 2.82
C ARG A 35 14.82 -5.53 4.13
N SER A 36 15.04 -6.85 4.19
CA SER A 36 14.85 -7.62 5.42
C SER A 36 16.07 -7.51 6.32
N TYR A 37 15.83 -7.45 7.63
CA TYR A 37 16.88 -7.49 8.64
C TYR A 37 17.76 -8.74 8.54
N LEU A 38 17.22 -9.87 8.07
CA LEU A 38 17.97 -11.12 7.90
C LEU A 38 18.84 -11.17 6.63
N HIS A 39 18.76 -10.15 5.77
CA HIS A 39 19.56 -10.14 4.55
C HIS A 39 21.05 -9.92 4.85
N PRO A 40 21.94 -10.78 4.32
CA PRO A 40 23.38 -10.67 4.60
C PRO A 40 23.97 -9.37 4.03
N LYS A 41 24.82 -8.71 4.83
CA LYS A 41 25.58 -7.55 4.39
C LYS A 41 26.55 -7.96 3.27
N GLY A 42 26.52 -7.24 2.15
CA GLY A 42 27.42 -7.50 1.01
C GLY A 42 26.96 -8.59 0.04
N CYS A 43 25.69 -9.02 0.09
CA CYS A 43 25.12 -9.91 -0.91
C CYS A 43 25.25 -9.30 -2.33
N ARG A 44 25.65 -10.13 -3.31
CA ARG A 44 25.75 -9.76 -4.73
C ARG A 44 24.79 -10.54 -5.62
N ASP A 45 23.88 -11.31 -5.02
CA ASP A 45 22.91 -12.10 -5.76
C ASP A 45 21.88 -11.18 -6.44
N ALA A 46 21.87 -11.19 -7.77
CA ALA A 46 20.97 -10.39 -8.58
C ALA A 46 19.49 -10.81 -8.44
N ALA A 47 19.22 -12.02 -7.93
CA ALA A 47 17.88 -12.54 -7.71
C ALA A 47 17.24 -12.05 -6.40
N CYS A 48 17.93 -11.24 -5.60
CA CYS A 48 17.37 -10.71 -4.37
C CYS A 48 16.18 -9.78 -4.65
N ILE A 49 15.16 -9.90 -3.80
CA ILE A 49 13.95 -9.08 -3.87
C ILE A 49 14.29 -7.69 -3.35
N LYS A 50 14.23 -6.73 -4.27
CA LYS A 50 14.52 -5.32 -3.96
C LYS A 50 13.27 -4.59 -3.50
N ASN A 51 12.10 -4.88 -4.07
CA ASN A 51 10.88 -4.10 -3.87
C ASN A 51 10.09 -4.49 -2.61
N PHE A 52 9.29 -3.54 -2.12
CA PHE A 52 8.26 -3.82 -1.12
C PHE A 52 7.09 -4.56 -1.74
N GLY A 53 6.41 -5.36 -0.92
CA GLY A 53 5.14 -5.98 -1.28
C GLY A 53 3.96 -5.00 -1.25
N PRO A 54 2.75 -5.52 -1.47
CA PRO A 54 1.54 -4.71 -1.31
C PRO A 54 1.48 -4.12 0.09
N ASP A 55 1.12 -2.84 0.17
CA ASP A 55 0.99 -2.12 1.42
C ASP A 55 -0.14 -2.76 2.26
N ILE A 56 0.13 -2.95 3.56
CA ILE A 56 -0.87 -3.30 4.55
C ILE A 56 -1.68 -2.03 4.82
N GLN A 57 -2.97 -2.07 4.51
CA GLN A 57 -3.89 -0.94 4.69
C GLN A 57 -4.39 -0.91 6.13
N LYS A 58 -4.03 0.14 6.87
CA LYS A 58 -4.56 0.43 8.19
C LYS A 58 -5.54 1.58 8.08
N ASP A 59 -6.82 1.25 8.26
CA ASP A 59 -7.91 2.22 8.21
C ASP A 59 -7.87 3.05 9.52
N ILE A 60 -7.50 4.33 9.41
CA ILE A 60 -7.53 5.28 10.55
C ILE A 60 -8.80 6.11 10.56
N ASP A 61 -9.52 6.15 9.43
CA ASP A 61 -10.78 6.83 9.26
C ASP A 61 -11.65 6.09 8.22
N THR A 62 -12.97 6.24 8.31
CA THR A 62 -13.91 5.65 7.34
C THR A 62 -14.99 6.66 6.96
N VAL A 63 -15.07 6.98 5.67
CA VAL A 63 -16.04 7.92 5.11
C VAL A 63 -17.13 7.16 4.37
N LYS A 64 -18.40 7.44 4.69
CA LYS A 64 -19.58 6.81 4.09
C LYS A 64 -19.99 7.41 2.75
N ASP A 65 -19.02 7.66 1.87
CA ASP A 65 -19.24 8.29 0.56
C ASP A 65 -18.35 7.65 -0.52
N ASP A 66 -18.47 8.12 -1.75
CA ASP A 66 -17.58 7.79 -2.86
C ASP A 66 -16.27 8.57 -2.74
N CYS A 67 -15.14 7.91 -3.03
CA CYS A 67 -13.86 8.60 -3.04
C CYS A 67 -13.81 9.67 -4.14
N PHE A 68 -12.91 10.64 -4.00
CA PHE A 68 -12.79 11.75 -4.95
C PHE A 68 -12.64 11.29 -6.42
N GLN A 69 -11.94 10.17 -6.66
CA GLN A 69 -11.75 9.62 -8.00
C GLN A 69 -13.06 9.03 -8.55
N CYS A 70 -13.83 8.30 -7.75
CA CYS A 70 -15.15 7.78 -8.12
C CYS A 70 -16.13 8.91 -8.41
N ARG A 71 -16.15 9.95 -7.57
CA ARG A 71 -16.97 11.15 -7.78
C ARG A 71 -16.62 11.87 -9.07
N ALA A 72 -15.32 12.08 -9.33
CA ALA A 72 -14.86 12.70 -10.56
C ALA A 72 -15.20 11.86 -11.81
N ALA A 73 -15.07 10.53 -11.72
CA ALA A 73 -15.44 9.62 -12.80
C ALA A 73 -16.94 9.65 -13.10
N ALA A 74 -17.78 9.70 -12.06
CA ALA A 74 -19.23 9.84 -12.22
C ALA A 74 -19.61 11.17 -12.88
N ALA A 75 -18.98 12.28 -12.48
CA ALA A 75 -19.24 13.61 -13.05
C ALA A 75 -18.85 13.73 -14.53
N ARG A 76 -17.86 12.93 -15.00
CA ARG A 76 -17.45 12.90 -16.41
C ARG A 76 -18.36 12.05 -17.29
N ARG A 77 -19.24 11.22 -16.72
CA ARG A 77 -20.21 10.46 -17.53
C ARG A 77 -21.28 11.44 -18.02
N VAL A 78 -21.27 11.70 -19.33
CA VAL A 78 -22.34 12.44 -20.00
C VAL A 78 -23.63 11.64 -19.80
N PRO A 79 -24.73 12.25 -19.31
CA PRO A 79 -26.00 11.55 -19.22
C PRO A 79 -26.44 11.12 -20.62
N THR A 80 -26.69 9.82 -20.78
CA THR A 80 -27.28 9.21 -21.98
C THR A 80 -28.77 9.49 -22.07
#